data_AF-A0A8S2V2I7-F1
#
_entry.id   AF-A0A8S2V2I7-F1
#
_cell.length_a   1.000
_cell.length_b   1.000
_cell.length_c   1.000
_cell.angle_alpha   90.00
_cell.angle_beta   90.00
_cell.angle_gamma   90.00
#
_symmetry.space_group_name_H-M   'P 1'
#
loop_
_entity.id
_entity.type
_entity.pdbx_description
1 polymer ?
#
loop_
_entity_poly.entity_id
_entity_poly.type
_entity_poly.pdbx_seq_one_letter_code
_entity_poly.pdbx_strand_id
1 'polypeptide(L)'
;DILLFAAYKWNTSKPSLLADSKDVIDNTTSEKYWIGVQLRRGDYDSHDVVCYARAKFLTYTTDKMSVNPSATGVMIGIDLAYN
;
A
#
# COMPACT_ATOMS: atom_id res chain seq x y z
N ASP A 1 -10.22 -0.61 -1.56
CA ASP A 1 -11.06 -1.58 -2.29
C ASP A 1 -11.50 -2.75 -1.44
N ILE A 2 -10.58 -3.37 -0.68
CA ILE A 2 -10.90 -4.47 0.22
C ILE A 2 -10.52 -4.05 1.65
N LEU A 3 -11.35 -4.40 2.63
CA LEU A 3 -11.08 -4.17 4.05
C LEU A 3 -11.08 -5.51 4.78
N LEU A 4 -9.98 -5.80 5.45
CA LEU A 4 -9.81 -6.99 6.27
C LEU A 4 -10.03 -6.64 7.74
N PHE A 5 -10.73 -7.53 8.44
CA PHE A 5 -10.97 -7.42 9.88
C PHE A 5 -10.25 -8.56 10.57
N ALA A 6 -9.44 -8.21 11.56
CA ALA A 6 -8.67 -9.16 12.30
C ALA A 6 -9.55 -9.83 13.39
N ALA A 7 -9.44 -11.15 13.55
CA ALA A 7 -10.09 -11.85 14.66
C ALA A 7 -9.51 -11.44 16.03
N TYR A 8 -8.23 -11.07 16.03
CA TYR A 8 -7.51 -10.41 17.12
C TYR A 8 -6.45 -9.47 16.50
N LYS A 9 -5.74 -8.69 17.31
CA LYS A 9 -4.75 -7.71 16.84
C LYS A 9 -3.63 -8.35 16.01
N TRP A 10 -3.37 -7.79 14.83
CA TRP A 10 -2.18 -8.11 14.02
C TRP A 10 -1.06 -7.13 14.34
N ASN A 11 0.16 -7.65 14.52
CA ASN A 11 1.36 -6.82 14.57
C ASN A 11 1.74 -6.42 13.14
N THR A 12 2.05 -5.14 12.95
CA THR A 12 2.37 -4.58 11.63
C THR A 12 3.82 -4.12 11.55
N SER A 13 4.37 -4.02 10.34
CA SER A 13 5.66 -3.37 10.08
C SER A 13 5.48 -1.91 9.68
N LYS A 14 6.59 -1.17 9.64
CA LYS A 14 6.64 0.10 8.92
C LYS A 14 6.43 -0.13 7.41
N PRO A 15 5.90 0.85 6.66
CA PRO A 15 5.73 0.71 5.22
C PRO A 15 7.04 0.38 4.50
N SER A 16 7.02 -0.65 3.66
CA SER A 16 8.15 -1.16 2.87
C SER A 16 7.68 -1.56 1.47
N LEU A 17 8.63 -1.85 0.57
CA LEU A 17 8.30 -2.35 -0.76
C LEU A 17 8.10 -3.87 -0.72
N LEU A 18 7.25 -4.38 -1.60
CA LEU A 18 6.94 -5.82 -1.67
C LEU A 18 8.18 -6.71 -1.85
N ALA A 19 9.20 -6.21 -2.56
CA ALA A 19 10.44 -6.94 -2.82
C ALA A 19 11.49 -6.81 -1.69
N ASP A 20 11.24 -5.98 -0.67
CA ASP A 20 12.14 -5.87 0.48
C ASP A 20 11.94 -7.06 1.42
N SER A 21 13.05 -7.60 1.94
CA SER A 21 13.04 -8.78 2.83
C SER A 21 13.45 -8.47 4.26
N LYS A 22 13.58 -7.18 4.60
CA LYS A 22 14.14 -6.71 5.88
C LYS A 22 13.08 -6.09 6.79
N ASP A 23 11.84 -6.54 6.65
CA ASP A 23 10.74 -6.04 7.47
C ASP A 23 10.96 -6.43 8.93
N VAL A 24 10.89 -5.41 9.79
CA VAL A 24 10.83 -5.58 11.24
C VAL A 24 9.39 -5.30 11.64
N ILE A 25 8.71 -6.34 12.11
CA ILE A 25 7.40 -6.21 12.72
C ILE A 25 7.60 -5.53 14.08
N ASP A 26 6.96 -4.38 14.27
CA ASP A 26 7.07 -3.61 15.51
C ASP A 26 5.86 -3.86 16.43
N ASN A 27 5.82 -3.16 17.57
CA ASN A 27 4.72 -3.29 18.54
C ASN A 27 3.44 -2.54 18.11
N THR A 28 3.41 -1.97 16.90
CA THR A 28 2.20 -1.36 16.36
C THR A 28 1.22 -2.48 16.00
N THR A 29 0.01 -2.36 16.54
CA THR A 29 -1.05 -3.33 16.31
C THR A 29 -2.20 -2.71 15.52
N SER A 30 -2.85 -3.52 14.69
CA SER A 30 -4.05 -3.12 13.95
C SER A 30 -5.09 -4.22 13.93
N GLU A 31 -6.36 -3.81 13.95
CA GLU A 31 -7.53 -4.68 13.84
C GLU A 31 -8.18 -4.59 12.45
N LYS A 32 -7.76 -3.60 11.64
CA LYS A 32 -8.30 -3.32 10.31
C LYS A 32 -7.18 -3.09 9.31
N TYR A 33 -7.18 -3.81 8.21
CA TYR A 33 -6.16 -3.68 7.17
C TYR A 33 -6.80 -3.46 5.81
N TRP A 34 -6.48 -2.35 5.15
CA TRP A 34 -7.02 -2.06 3.82
C TRP A 34 -6.09 -2.51 2.70
N ILE A 35 -6.68 -2.89 1.58
CA ILE A 35 -5.99 -3.18 0.33
C ILE A 35 -6.58 -2.24 -0.74
N GLY A 36 -5.69 -1.46 -1.35
CA GLY A 36 -5.99 -0.60 -2.48
C GLY A 36 -5.27 -1.10 -3.74
N VAL A 37 -6.00 -1.20 -4.85
CA VAL A 37 -5.47 -1.57 -6.16
C VAL A 37 -5.49 -0.33 -7.05
N GLN A 38 -4.36 -0.01 -7.67
CA GLN A 38 -4.21 1.11 -8.58
C GLN A 38 -3.74 0.59 -9.93
N LEU A 39 -4.59 0.78 -10.93
CA LEU A 39 -4.26 0.49 -12.31
C LEU A 39 -3.63 1.74 -12.93
N ARG A 40 -2.53 1.53 -13.65
CA ARG A 40 -1.88 2.55 -14.47
C ARG A 40 -1.57 1.98 -15.84
N ARG A 41 -1.33 2.89 -16.77
CA ARG A 41 -0.80 2.58 -18.10
C ARG A 41 0.45 3.40 -18.28
N GLY A 42 1.61 2.77 -18.14
CA GLY A 42 2.89 3.43 -18.34
C GLY A 42 3.13 3.78 -19.80
N ASP A 43 4.01 4.75 -19.99
CA ASP A 43 4.63 5.04 -21.28
C ASP A 43 6.13 4.69 -21.22
N TYR A 44 6.85 4.96 -22.31
CA TYR A 44 8.26 4.61 -22.43
C TYR A 44 9.12 5.26 -21.33
N ASP A 45 8.83 6.51 -20.96
CA ASP A 45 9.63 7.27 -19.99
C ASP A 45 9.15 7.06 -18.55
N SER A 46 7.90 6.64 -18.36
CA SER A 46 7.26 6.45 -17.06
C SER A 46 6.57 5.09 -16.96
N HIS A 47 7.36 4.03 -16.75
CA HIS A 47 6.89 2.66 -16.55
C HIS A 47 7.29 2.04 -15.19
N ASP A 48 7.96 2.79 -14.30
CA ASP A 48 8.33 2.30 -12.95
C ASP A 48 7.11 2.25 -12.02
N VAL A 49 6.58 1.04 -11.83
CA VAL A 49 5.41 0.77 -10.99
C VAL A 49 5.72 0.85 -9.49
N VAL A 50 6.96 0.57 -9.08
CA VAL A 50 7.37 0.54 -7.67
C VAL A 50 7.43 1.96 -7.11
N CYS A 51 8.11 2.86 -7.82
CA CYS A 51 8.16 4.27 -7.46
C CYS A 51 6.75 4.89 -7.45
N TYR A 52 5.91 4.52 -8.41
CA TYR A 52 4.52 4.99 -8.49
C TYR A 52 3.67 4.51 -7.31
N ALA A 53 3.71 3.22 -6.97
CA ALA A 53 2.93 2.66 -5.88
C ALA A 53 3.32 3.31 -4.54
N ARG A 54 4.61 3.51 -4.31
CA ARG A 54 5.11 4.21 -3.12
C ARG A 54 4.64 5.67 -3.05
N ALA A 55 4.75 6.40 -4.15
CA ALA A 55 4.32 7.80 -4.21
C ALA A 55 2.81 7.93 -3.94
N LYS A 56 1.99 7.10 -4.59
CA LYS A 56 0.54 7.07 -4.37
C LYS A 56 0.16 6.67 -2.96
N PHE A 57 0.84 5.68 -2.37
CA PHE A 57 0.62 5.28 -0.98
C PHE A 57 0.85 6.47 -0.05
N LEU A 58 1.98 7.17 -0.17
CA LEU A 58 2.31 8.34 0.64
C LEU A 58 1.32 9.48 0.45
N THR A 59 0.90 9.78 -0.79
CA THR A 59 -0.14 10.78 -1.03
C THR A 59 -1.45 10.40 -0.35
N TYR A 60 -1.89 9.15 -0.47
CA TYR A 60 -3.19 8.71 0.05
C TYR A 60 -3.21 8.62 1.57
N THR A 61 -2.09 8.32 2.21
CA THR A 61 -2.00 8.27 3.68
C THR A 61 -1.78 9.65 4.32
N THR A 62 -1.29 10.63 3.56
CA THR A 62 -0.97 11.97 4.08
C THR A 62 -2.04 13.01 3.72
N ASP A 63 -2.71 12.85 2.57
CA ASP A 63 -3.76 13.76 2.11
C ASP A 63 -5.08 13.49 2.83
N LYS A 64 -5.69 14.56 3.38
CA LYS A 64 -6.96 14.51 4.12
C LYS A 64 -8.18 14.24 3.22
N MET A 65 -8.01 14.30 1.90
CA MET A 65 -9.05 14.03 0.91
C MET A 65 -9.35 12.53 0.78
N SER A 66 -8.38 11.65 1.05
CA SER A 66 -8.53 10.20 0.93
C SER A 66 -8.92 9.58 2.26
N VAL A 67 -10.17 9.11 2.40
CA VAL A 67 -10.66 8.49 3.63
C VAL A 67 -10.25 7.02 3.67
N ASN A 68 -9.04 6.75 4.19
CA ASN A 68 -8.64 5.37 4.46
C ASN A 68 -9.36 4.86 5.72
N PRO A 69 -9.96 3.66 5.69
CA PRO A 69 -10.73 3.12 6.82
C PRO A 69 -9.87 2.69 8.01
N SER A 70 -8.54 2.65 7.85
CA SER A 70 -7.56 2.46 8.94
C SER A 70 -6.19 3.03 8.56
N ALA A 71 -5.31 3.20 9.56
CA ALA A 71 -3.96 3.71 9.37
C ALA A 71 -2.97 2.68 8.79
N THR A 72 -3.40 1.43 8.58
CA THR A 72 -2.56 0.32 8.10
C THR A 72 -3.16 -0.34 6.88
N GLY A 73 -2.35 -0.52 5.84
CA GLY A 73 -2.79 -1.18 4.62
C GLY A 73 -1.69 -1.29 3.59
N VAL A 74 -2.06 -1.76 2.41
CA VAL A 74 -1.16 -1.94 1.27
C VAL A 74 -1.77 -1.32 0.00
N MET A 75 -0.89 -0.71 -0.80
CA MET A 75 -1.23 -0.26 -2.13
C MET A 75 -0.53 -1.12 -3.18
N ILE A 76 -1.32 -1.73 -4.05
CA ILE A 76 -0.88 -2.57 -5.15
C ILE A 76 -0.97 -1.74 -6.43
N GLY A 77 0.16 -1.48 -7.06
CA GLY A 77 0.22 -0.86 -8.39
C GLY A 77 0.37 -1.93 -9.47
N ILE A 78 -0.42 -1.84 -10.55
CA ILE A 78 -0.32 -2.72 -11.72
C ILE A 78 -0.18 -1.85 -12.97
N ASP A 79 0.85 -2.11 -13.79
CA ASP A 79 1.03 -1.44 -15.08
C ASP A 79 0.48 -2.29 -16.22
N LEU A 80 -0.68 -1.91 -16.73
CA LEU A 80 -1.37 -2.66 -17.78
C LEU A 80 -0.63 -2.65 -19.12
N ALA A 81 0.30 -1.73 -19.35
CA ALA A 81 1.11 -1.70 -20.57
C ALA A 81 2.38 -2.55 -20.48
N TYR A 82 2.88 -2.80 -19.25
CA TYR A 82 4.17 -3.44 -19.02
C TYR A 82 4.09 -4.74 -18.20
N ASN A 83 2.88 -5.16 -17.80
CA ASN A 83 2.61 -6.26 -16.85
C ASN A 83 3.31 -6.06 -15.51
#